data_AF-A0A3A4W299-F1
#
_entry.id   AF-A0A3A4W299-F1
#
_cell.length_a   1.000
_cell.length_b   1.000
_cell.length_c   1.000
_cell.angle_alpha   90.00
_cell.angle_beta   90.00
_cell.angle_gamma   90.00
#
_symmetry.space_group_name_H-M   'P 1'
#
loop_
_entity.id
_entity.type
_entity.pdbx_description
1 polymer ?
#
loop_
_entity_poly.entity_id
_entity_poly.type
_entity_poly.pdbx_seq_one_letter_code
_entity_poly.pdbx_strand_id
1 'polypeptide(L)'
;MIYPNPAKDMETLNYPYAELFRDFSASVCRPNSSLVTYGYGFGDDHVNRVIKDMLTIPSTHLVIIAWDQTNPDDENAPTNASRQRIIRFCQGVGKRAQISLLLGSHFGDLVTLVQNYLPKPAIDQITIRKTKLEEQRGEGYKISKEGGDDEQAD
;
A
#
# COMPACT_ATOMS: atom_id res chain seq x y z
N MET A 1 25.17 7.28 0.82
CA MET A 1 25.47 8.72 0.89
C MET A 1 25.25 9.27 -0.51
N ILE A 2 24.14 9.94 -0.74
CA ILE A 2 23.83 10.54 -2.04
C ILE A 2 24.41 11.95 -2.00
N TYR A 3 25.36 12.24 -2.89
CA TYR A 3 25.99 13.56 -2.96
C TYR A 3 24.98 14.65 -3.34
N PRO A 4 25.14 15.87 -2.79
CA PRO A 4 24.31 17.01 -3.17
C PRO A 4 24.65 17.36 -4.62
N ASN A 5 23.75 17.06 -5.53
CA ASN A 5 23.76 17.65 -6.87
C ASN A 5 22.54 18.59 -6.91
N PRO A 6 22.70 19.89 -7.23
CA PRO A 6 21.59 20.86 -7.29
C PRO A 6 20.40 20.47 -8.17
N ALA A 7 20.54 19.45 -9.02
CA ALA A 7 19.42 18.86 -9.77
C ALA A 7 18.43 18.05 -8.89
N LYS A 8 18.86 17.49 -7.75
CA LYS A 8 17.98 16.71 -6.85
C LYS A 8 17.10 17.59 -5.96
N ASP A 9 17.50 18.83 -5.70
CA ASP A 9 16.60 19.80 -5.08
C ASP A 9 15.47 20.16 -6.03
N MET A 10 15.75 20.28 -7.33
CA MET A 10 14.74 20.61 -8.35
C MET A 10 13.73 19.48 -8.59
N GLU A 11 14.14 18.20 -8.56
CA GLU A 11 13.19 17.08 -8.74
C GLU A 11 12.32 16.81 -7.50
N THR A 12 12.77 17.19 -6.29
CA THR A 12 11.98 17.04 -5.04
C THR A 12 11.13 18.28 -4.72
N LEU A 13 11.52 19.47 -5.22
CA LEU A 13 10.79 20.74 -5.06
C LEU A 13 9.91 21.12 -6.26
N ASN A 14 10.02 20.42 -7.40
CA ASN A 14 9.15 20.70 -8.53
C ASN A 14 7.73 20.18 -8.29
N TYR A 15 6.77 21.02 -8.67
CA TYR A 15 5.37 20.66 -8.81
C TYR A 15 5.25 19.41 -9.69
N PRO A 16 4.56 18.32 -9.26
CA PRO A 16 3.56 18.24 -8.18
C PRO A 16 4.04 17.54 -6.88
N TYR A 17 5.27 17.01 -6.83
CA TYR A 17 5.71 16.14 -5.72
C TYR A 17 5.80 16.87 -4.38
N ALA A 18 6.20 18.14 -4.40
CA ALA A 18 6.25 18.96 -3.19
C ALA A 18 4.87 19.16 -2.55
N GLU A 19 3.80 19.29 -3.35
CA GLU A 19 2.44 19.42 -2.83
C GLU A 19 1.94 18.09 -2.27
N LEU A 20 2.17 16.97 -2.98
CA LEU A 20 1.84 15.64 -2.49
C LEU A 20 2.52 15.32 -1.16
N PHE A 21 3.79 15.72 -1.02
CA PHE A 21 4.54 15.49 0.21
C PHE A 21 4.07 16.38 1.36
N ARG A 22 3.71 17.64 1.06
CA ARG A 22 3.10 18.56 2.03
C ARG A 22 1.76 18.01 2.52
N ASP A 23 0.91 17.55 1.60
CA ASP A 23 -0.40 17.00 1.91
C ASP A 23 -0.27 15.67 2.67
N PHE A 24 0.70 14.83 2.28
CA PHE A 24 1.06 13.63 3.02
C PHE A 24 1.44 13.96 4.45
N SER A 25 2.43 14.85 4.66
CA SER A 25 2.88 15.26 5.99
C SER A 25 1.74 15.85 6.82
N ALA A 26 0.90 16.70 6.22
CA ALA A 26 -0.25 17.28 6.90
C ALA A 26 -1.28 16.20 7.28
N SER A 27 -1.43 15.15 6.47
CA SER A 27 -2.35 14.03 6.73
C SER A 27 -1.88 13.09 7.83
N VAL A 28 -0.59 12.75 7.85
CA VAL A 28 -0.07 11.79 8.82
C VAL A 28 0.20 12.43 10.17
N CYS A 29 0.63 13.68 10.23
CA CYS A 29 0.93 14.40 11.47
C CYS A 29 -0.34 14.93 12.16
N ARG A 30 -1.31 14.06 12.41
CA ARG A 30 -2.57 14.34 13.11
C ARG A 30 -2.79 13.32 14.24
N PRO A 31 -3.44 13.71 15.35
CA PRO A 31 -3.83 12.77 16.39
C PRO A 31 -4.71 11.65 15.85
N ASN A 32 -4.57 10.44 16.41
CA ASN A 32 -5.36 9.25 16.03
C ASN A 32 -5.20 8.85 14.55
N SER A 33 -4.05 9.18 13.94
CA SER A 33 -3.72 8.75 12.57
C SER A 33 -2.98 7.42 12.58
N SER A 34 -3.24 6.58 11.58
CA SER A 34 -2.53 5.32 11.37
C SER A 34 -1.93 5.29 9.98
N LEU A 35 -0.62 5.11 9.89
CA LEU A 35 0.10 4.94 8.62
C LEU A 35 0.38 3.45 8.40
N VAL A 36 -0.11 2.91 7.29
CA VAL A 36 0.19 1.54 6.87
C VAL A 36 1.16 1.59 5.70
N THR A 37 2.29 0.90 5.83
CA THR A 37 3.30 0.78 4.78
C THR A 37 3.38 -0.67 4.32
N TYR A 38 3.39 -0.88 3.01
CA TYR A 38 3.53 -2.19 2.39
C TYR A 38 4.68 -2.16 1.39
N GLY A 39 5.70 -2.99 1.60
CA GLY A 39 6.87 -3.08 0.72
C GLY A 39 7.81 -1.86 0.77
N TYR A 40 7.61 -0.95 1.73
CA TYR A 40 8.47 0.23 1.89
C TYR A 40 9.80 -0.13 2.57
N GLY A 41 10.92 0.14 1.90
CA GLY A 41 12.25 -0.25 2.36
C GLY A 41 12.99 0.78 3.23
N PHE A 42 12.36 1.90 3.61
CA PHE A 42 12.94 2.97 4.44
C PHE A 42 14.27 3.53 3.92
N GLY A 43 14.45 3.58 2.60
CA GLY A 43 15.64 4.13 1.95
C GLY A 43 15.60 5.63 1.69
N ASP A 44 14.45 6.29 1.88
CA ASP A 44 14.24 7.72 1.63
C ASP A 44 14.23 8.50 2.94
N ASP A 45 15.22 9.36 3.14
CA ASP A 45 15.37 10.14 4.37
C ASP A 45 14.29 11.22 4.54
N HIS A 46 13.73 11.76 3.46
CA HIS A 46 12.66 12.76 3.52
C HIS A 46 11.36 12.12 4.02
N VAL A 47 10.94 11.01 3.40
CA VAL A 47 9.75 10.25 3.85
C VAL A 47 9.96 9.76 5.28
N ASN A 48 11.15 9.22 5.59
CA ASN A 48 11.48 8.76 6.94
C ASN A 48 11.40 9.89 7.98
N ARG A 49 11.73 11.15 7.61
CA ARG A 49 11.60 12.31 8.49
C ARG A 49 10.14 12.58 8.84
N VAL A 50 9.26 12.60 7.85
CA VAL A 50 7.81 12.81 8.08
C VAL A 50 7.22 11.68 8.93
N ILE A 51 7.62 10.43 8.73
CA ILE A 51 7.16 9.31 9.58
C ILE A 51 7.68 9.46 11.02
N LYS A 52 8.92 9.92 11.22
CA LYS A 52 9.45 10.23 12.56
C LYS A 52 8.65 11.34 13.23
N ASP A 53 8.33 12.39 12.48
CA ASP A 53 7.55 13.53 12.96
C ASP A 53 6.13 13.09 13.33
N MET A 54 5.48 12.25 12.52
CA MET A 54 4.20 11.62 12.86
C MET A 54 4.28 10.90 14.21
N LEU A 55 5.27 10.01 14.37
CA LEU A 55 5.47 9.23 15.58
C LEU A 55 5.80 10.10 16.81
N THR A 56 6.03 11.41 16.67
CA THR A 56 6.12 12.30 17.84
C THR A 56 4.80 12.35 18.62
N ILE A 57 3.67 12.24 17.92
CA ILE A 57 2.32 12.29 18.48
C ILE A 57 1.94 10.91 19.07
N PRO A 58 1.73 10.78 20.39
CA PRO A 58 1.55 9.48 21.04
C PRO A 58 0.34 8.65 20.58
N SER A 59 -0.67 9.29 20.01
CA SER A 59 -1.88 8.63 19.50
C SER A 59 -1.77 8.17 18.04
N THR A 60 -0.61 8.37 17.41
CA THR A 60 -0.36 7.85 16.06
C THR A 60 0.15 6.43 16.10
N HIS A 61 -0.11 5.69 15.02
CA HIS A 61 0.35 4.31 14.90
C HIS A 61 0.96 4.06 13.52
N LEU A 62 2.07 3.32 13.48
CA LEU A 62 2.74 2.91 12.25
C LEU A 62 2.66 1.39 12.10
N VAL A 63 2.06 0.92 11.01
CA VAL A 63 2.06 -0.49 10.62
C VAL A 63 3.03 -0.68 9.46
N ILE A 64 4.02 -1.55 9.66
CA ILE A 64 5.02 -1.87 8.65
C ILE A 64 4.81 -3.30 8.21
N ILE A 65 4.46 -3.47 6.93
CA ILE A 65 4.34 -4.76 6.27
C ILE A 65 5.44 -4.82 5.22
N ALA A 66 6.37 -5.75 5.37
CA ALA A 66 7.45 -5.93 4.40
C ALA A 66 7.71 -7.40 4.13
N TRP A 67 7.88 -7.69 2.84
CA TRP A 67 8.30 -9.00 2.39
C TRP A 67 9.76 -9.23 2.79
N ASP A 68 10.03 -10.37 3.41
CA ASP A 68 11.36 -10.79 3.86
C ASP A 68 11.67 -12.17 3.26
N GLN A 69 12.64 -12.25 2.35
CA GLN A 69 13.22 -13.53 1.84
C GLN A 69 14.60 -13.80 2.44
N THR A 70 14.90 -13.21 3.60
CA THR A 70 16.25 -13.24 4.14
C THR A 70 16.56 -14.62 4.70
N ASN A 71 17.66 -15.21 4.25
CA ASN A 71 18.22 -16.41 4.87
C ASN A 71 18.75 -16.01 6.26
N PRO A 72 18.33 -16.67 7.35
CA PRO A 72 18.83 -16.39 8.69
C PRO A 72 20.35 -16.59 8.84
N ASP A 73 20.94 -17.39 7.94
CA ASP A 73 22.32 -17.86 8.04
C ASP A 73 23.38 -16.86 7.51
N ASP A 74 22.98 -15.88 6.68
CA ASP A 74 23.88 -14.86 6.16
C ASP A 74 23.31 -13.47 6.44
N GLU A 75 23.76 -12.86 7.54
CA GLU A 75 23.33 -11.52 7.97
C GLU A 75 23.74 -10.42 6.97
N ASN A 76 24.81 -10.63 6.20
CA ASN A 76 25.39 -9.63 5.28
C ASN A 76 24.90 -9.76 3.84
N ALA A 77 24.00 -10.70 3.55
CA ALA A 77 23.42 -10.84 2.23
C ALA A 77 22.72 -9.53 1.79
N PRO A 78 22.89 -9.08 0.53
CA PRO A 78 22.29 -7.84 0.03
C PRO A 78 20.75 -7.86 0.08
N THR A 79 20.13 -9.04 0.09
CA THR A 79 18.70 -9.26 0.33
C THR A 79 18.23 -8.73 1.68
N ASN A 80 19.13 -8.64 2.68
CA ASN A 80 18.81 -8.20 4.03
C ASN A 80 18.86 -6.67 4.18
N ALA A 81 19.31 -5.94 3.15
CA ALA A 81 19.51 -4.49 3.24
C ALA A 81 18.22 -3.75 3.61
N SER A 82 17.07 -4.16 3.07
CA SER A 82 15.77 -3.58 3.41
C SER A 82 15.36 -3.88 4.86
N ARG A 83 15.53 -5.13 5.30
CA ARG A 83 15.28 -5.55 6.69
C ARG A 83 16.13 -4.75 7.68
N GLN A 84 17.42 -4.62 7.41
CA GLN A 84 18.35 -3.86 8.25
C GLN A 84 17.94 -2.38 8.34
N ARG A 85 17.49 -1.76 7.23
CA ARG A 85 17.00 -0.37 7.25
C ARG A 85 15.73 -0.22 8.08
N ILE A 86 14.77 -1.13 7.95
CA ILE A 86 13.54 -1.13 8.75
C ILE A 86 13.88 -1.26 10.24
N ILE A 87 14.73 -2.23 10.60
CA ILE A 87 15.16 -2.45 11.99
C ILE A 87 15.87 -1.21 12.54
N ARG A 88 16.81 -0.62 11.78
CA ARG A 88 17.51 0.61 12.15
C ARG A 88 16.55 1.77 12.35
N PHE A 89 15.56 1.92 11.48
CA PHE A 89 14.52 2.95 11.61
C PHE A 89 13.73 2.76 12.91
N CYS A 90 13.20 1.55 13.16
CA CYS A 90 12.44 1.23 14.37
C CYS A 90 13.25 1.46 15.66
N GLN A 91 14.53 1.09 15.66
CA GLN A 91 15.44 1.33 16.78
C GLN A 91 15.70 2.84 16.98
N GLY A 92 15.91 3.58 15.90
CA GLY A 92 16.18 5.02 15.94
C GLY A 92 15.01 5.86 16.43
N VAL A 93 13.76 5.45 16.19
CA VAL A 93 12.56 6.15 16.69
C VAL A 93 12.32 5.86 18.18
N GLY A 94 12.64 4.65 18.65
CA GLY A 94 12.51 4.26 20.06
C GLY A 94 11.08 4.07 20.57
N LYS A 95 10.05 4.27 19.74
CA LYS A 95 8.62 4.23 20.14
C LYS A 95 7.95 2.91 19.77
N ARG A 96 8.42 1.80 20.35
CA ARG A 96 7.96 0.43 20.00
C ARG A 96 6.46 0.22 20.19
N ALA A 97 5.82 0.90 21.15
CA ALA A 97 4.38 0.80 21.38
C ALA A 97 3.52 1.36 20.22
N GLN A 98 4.06 2.28 19.43
CA GLN A 98 3.38 2.92 18.30
C GLN A 98 3.72 2.24 16.97
N ILE A 99 4.47 1.13 16.98
CA ILE A 99 4.95 0.47 15.76
C ILE A 99 4.53 -1.01 15.78
N SER A 100 3.74 -1.41 14.80
CA SER A 100 3.45 -2.82 14.48
C SER A 100 4.31 -3.25 13.31
N LEU A 101 5.17 -4.25 13.53
CA LEU A 101 6.10 -4.77 12.52
C LEU A 101 5.68 -6.18 12.07
N LEU A 102 5.29 -6.31 10.81
CA LEU A 102 4.90 -7.53 10.13
C LEU A 102 5.94 -7.83 9.05
N LEU A 103 6.90 -8.70 9.38
CA LEU A 103 7.98 -9.11 8.47
C LEU A 103 7.85 -10.60 8.14
N GLY A 104 8.14 -10.95 6.89
CA GLY A 104 8.20 -12.33 6.44
C GLY A 104 7.54 -12.53 5.09
N SER A 105 7.77 -13.68 4.48
CA SER A 105 7.08 -14.10 3.26
C SER A 105 5.56 -14.26 3.46
N HIS A 106 5.15 -14.76 4.62
CA HIS A 106 3.75 -15.01 4.94
C HIS A 106 2.91 -13.74 5.06
N PHE A 107 3.40 -12.73 5.79
CA PHE A 107 2.72 -11.45 5.94
C PHE A 107 3.05 -10.46 4.82
N GLY A 108 4.19 -10.67 4.15
CA GLY A 108 4.59 -9.90 2.99
C GLY A 108 3.79 -10.24 1.73
N ASP A 109 3.23 -11.45 1.64
CA ASP A 109 2.40 -11.82 0.50
C ASP A 109 1.04 -11.12 0.54
N LEU A 110 0.77 -10.27 -0.45
CA LEU A 110 -0.48 -9.54 -0.54
C LEU A 110 -1.67 -10.50 -0.70
N VAL A 111 -1.51 -11.60 -1.44
CA VAL A 111 -2.60 -12.57 -1.66
C VAL A 111 -2.96 -13.22 -0.34
N THR A 112 -1.97 -13.75 0.38
CA THR A 112 -2.15 -14.35 1.71
C THR A 112 -2.72 -13.34 2.72
N LEU A 113 -2.23 -12.09 2.72
CA LEU A 113 -2.72 -11.02 3.59
C LEU A 113 -4.20 -10.72 3.33
N VAL A 114 -4.58 -10.54 2.07
CA VAL A 114 -5.95 -10.20 1.67
C VAL A 114 -6.92 -11.36 1.94
N GLN A 115 -6.52 -12.59 1.63
CA GLN A 115 -7.41 -13.75 1.75
C GLN A 115 -7.63 -14.20 3.19
N ASN A 116 -6.60 -14.10 4.05
CA ASN A 116 -6.64 -14.72 5.38
C ASN A 116 -6.71 -13.72 6.54
N TYR A 117 -6.24 -12.49 6.36
CA TYR A 117 -6.10 -11.53 7.47
C TYR A 117 -6.98 -10.29 7.34
N LEU A 118 -7.30 -9.87 6.10
CA LEU A 118 -8.18 -8.72 5.92
C LEU A 118 -9.65 -9.13 6.12
N PRO A 119 -10.44 -8.32 6.85
CA PRO A 119 -11.86 -8.56 6.97
C PRO A 119 -12.50 -8.46 5.59
N LYS A 120 -13.50 -9.32 5.34
CA LYS A 120 -14.33 -9.17 4.13
C LYS A 120 -14.95 -7.77 4.15
N PRO A 121 -14.93 -7.05 3.01
CA PRO A 121 -15.56 -5.75 2.95
C PRO A 121 -17.04 -5.89 3.32
N ALA A 122 -17.53 -4.98 4.17
CA ALA A 122 -18.93 -4.99 4.59
C ALA A 122 -19.90 -4.85 3.40
N ILE A 123 -19.44 -4.22 2.30
CA ILE A 123 -20.18 -4.08 1.05
C ILE A 123 -19.24 -4.42 -0.11
N ASP A 124 -19.57 -5.49 -0.83
CA ASP A 124 -18.83 -5.88 -2.03
C ASP A 124 -19.43 -5.23 -3.29
N GLN A 125 -19.08 -3.95 -3.50
CA GLN A 125 -19.55 -3.19 -4.66
C GLN A 125 -19.08 -3.80 -5.99
N ILE A 126 -17.93 -4.49 -6.00
CA ILE A 126 -17.36 -5.09 -7.20
C ILE A 126 -18.23 -6.27 -7.64
N THR A 127 -18.55 -7.16 -6.70
CA THR A 127 -19.47 -8.28 -6.97
C THR A 127 -20.86 -7.78 -7.36
N ILE A 128 -21.40 -6.77 -6.67
CA ILE A 128 -22.69 -6.17 -7.02
C ILE A 128 -22.69 -5.60 -8.46
N ARG A 129 -21.63 -4.89 -8.86
CA ARG A 129 -21.50 -4.38 -10.23
C ARG A 129 -21.33 -5.50 -11.24
N LYS A 130 -20.56 -6.54 -10.91
CA LYS A 130 -20.38 -7.72 -11.78
C LYS A 130 -21.73 -8.40 -12.05
N THR A 131 -22.52 -8.67 -11.02
CA THR A 131 -23.85 -9.27 -11.17
C THR A 131 -24.75 -8.42 -12.06
N LYS A 132 -24.80 -7.09 -11.83
CA LYS A 132 -25.56 -6.18 -12.69
C LYS A 132 -25.11 -6.20 -14.16
N LEU A 133 -23.80 -6.26 -14.41
CA LEU A 133 -23.27 -6.36 -15.77
C LEU A 133 -23.58 -7.71 -16.42
N GLU A 134 -23.59 -8.79 -15.66
CA GLU A 134 -23.99 -10.13 -16.14
C GLU A 134 -25.49 -10.20 -16.45
N GLU A 135 -26.35 -9.61 -15.61
CA GLU A 135 -27.79 -9.48 -15.87
C GLU A 135 -28.06 -8.68 -17.15
N GLN A 136 -27.41 -7.52 -17.32
CA GLN A 136 -27.53 -6.71 -18.55
C GLN A 136 -27.06 -7.46 -19.80
N ARG A 137 -26.01 -8.28 -19.68
CA ARG A 137 -25.52 -9.13 -20.78
C ARG A 137 -26.48 -10.30 -21.07
N GLY A 138 -27.11 -10.87 -20.04
CA GLY A 138 -28.09 -11.94 -20.16
C GLY A 138 -29.41 -11.49 -20.81
N GLU A 139 -29.89 -10.29 -20.48
CA GLU A 139 -31.10 -9.71 -21.08
C GLU A 139 -30.88 -9.28 -22.54
N GLY A 140 -29.71 -8.72 -22.88
CA GLY A 140 -29.35 -8.39 -24.26
C GLY A 140 -29.20 -9.63 -25.18
N TYR A 141 -28.85 -10.79 -24.62
CA TYR A 141 -28.75 -12.05 -25.37
C TYR A 141 -30.11 -12.72 -25.60
N LYS A 142 -31.13 -12.46 -24.76
CA LYS A 142 -32.50 -12.96 -24.98
C LYS A 142 -33.26 -12.14 -26.04
N ILE A 143 -33.12 -10.82 -26.03
CA ILE A 143 -33.80 -9.94 -26.99
C ILE A 143 -33.31 -10.19 -28.44
N SER A 144 -32.05 -10.57 -28.63
CA SER A 144 -31.50 -10.91 -29.96
C SER A 144 -31.89 -12.29 -30.47
N LYS A 145 -32.45 -13.17 -29.63
CA LYS A 145 -32.85 -14.53 -30.02
C LYS A 145 -34.36 -14.68 -30.28
N GLU A 146 -35.19 -13.78 -29.75
CA GLU A 146 -36.65 -13.80 -29.97
C GLU A 146 -37.10 -12.95 -31.17
N GLY A 147 -36.22 -12.13 -31.77
CA GLY A 147 -36.54 -11.27 -32.92
C GLY A 147 -36.15 -11.81 -34.30
N GLY A 148 -35.84 -13.10 -34.43
CA GLY A 148 -35.22 -13.68 -35.63
C GLY A 148 -36.04 -14.71 -36.43
N ASP A 149 -37.22 -15.14 -35.97
CA ASP A 149 -37.91 -16.33 -36.53
C ASP A 149 -39.29 -16.05 -37.18
N ASP A 150 -39.65 -14.81 -37.51
CA ASP A 150 -40.99 -14.46 -38.04
C ASP A 150 -40.98 -13.76 -39.43
N GLU A 151 -40.11 -14.15 -40.37
CA GLU A 151 -40.21 -13.65 -41.74
C GLU A 151 -39.79 -14.68 -42.82
N GLN A 152 -40.68 -15.63 -43.12
CA GLN A 152 -40.78 -16.28 -44.44
C GLN A 152 -42.11 -17.06 -44.57
N ALA A 153 -43.12 -16.40 -45.12
CA ALA A 153 -44.27 -17.05 -45.76
C ALA A 153 -44.71 -16.16 -46.94
N ASP A 154 -44.21 -16.49 -48.13
CA ASP A 154 -44.83 -16.23 -49.44
C ASP A 154 -44.33 -17.28 -50.43
#